data_AF-W1XVL1-F1
#
_entry.id   AF-W1XVL1-F1
#
_cell.length_a   1.000
_cell.length_b   1.000
_cell.length_c   1.000
_cell.angle_alpha   90.00
_cell.angle_beta   90.00
_cell.angle_gamma   90.00
#
_symmetry.space_group_name_H-M   'P 1'
#
loop_
_entity.id
_entity.type
_entity.pdbx_description
1 polymer ?
#
loop_
_entity_poly.entity_id
_entity_poly.type
_entity_poly.pdbx_seq_one_letter_code
_entity_poly.pdbx_strand_id
1 'polypeptide(L)'
;ASLVIEEREVQTKDGQTMTLQFLASMDLQKEAEDISLQFLPYTLLASFIISLLIAFIYARTIVAPILEIKRVTRRMMDLDAEVRLRVDSKDEIGDLKEQINSLYQHLLTVIADLHEKNEAILQLEKMKV
;
A
#
# COMPACT_ATOMS: atom_id res chain seq x y z
N ALA A 1 42.98 -18.26 -18.33
CA ALA A 1 43.16 -18.89 -17.01
C ALA A 1 44.49 -18.43 -16.44
N SER A 2 44.47 -17.59 -15.41
CA SER A 2 45.67 -17.19 -14.69
C SER A 2 45.77 -18.07 -13.44
N LEU A 3 46.46 -19.19 -13.56
CA LEU A 3 46.83 -20.04 -12.43
C LEU A 3 47.98 -19.34 -11.69
N VAL A 4 47.73 -18.90 -10.47
CA VAL A 4 48.80 -18.53 -9.55
C VAL A 4 49.24 -19.82 -8.87
N ILE A 5 50.36 -20.37 -9.33
CA ILE A 5 50.98 -21.56 -8.75
C ILE A 5 52.02 -21.04 -7.74
N GLU A 6 51.74 -21.15 -6.44
CA GLU A 6 52.74 -20.92 -5.41
C GLU A 6 53.35 -22.28 -5.04
N GLU A 7 54.65 -22.45 -5.34
CA GLU A 7 55.42 -23.63 -4.96
C GLU A 7 56.16 -23.35 -3.64
N ARG A 8 55.94 -24.20 -2.64
CA ARG A 8 56.70 -24.18 -1.38
C ARG A 8 57.39 -25.53 -1.22
N GLU A 9 58.72 -25.49 -1.16
CA GLU A 9 59.52 -26.66 -0.79
C GLU A 9 59.46 -26.86 0.72
N VAL A 10 59.08 -28.06 1.15
CA VAL A 10 59.12 -28.46 2.56
C VAL A 10 60.00 -29.70 2.71
N GLN A 11 60.86 -29.68 3.72
CA GLN A 11 61.67 -30.84 4.06
C GLN A 11 60.91 -31.72 5.06
N THR A 12 60.71 -32.98 4.68
CA THR A 12 60.13 -33.99 5.55
C THR A 12 61.17 -34.46 6.56
N LYS A 13 60.73 -34.98 7.72
CA LYS A 13 61.62 -35.42 8.81
C LYS A 13 62.65 -36.50 8.41
N ASP A 14 62.45 -37.17 7.27
CA ASP A 14 63.36 -38.16 6.68
C ASP A 14 64.33 -37.56 5.64
N GLY A 15 64.49 -36.24 5.56
CA GLY A 15 65.45 -35.57 4.68
C GLY A 15 65.05 -35.54 3.20
N GLN A 16 63.85 -36.01 2.86
CA GLN A 16 63.29 -35.89 1.51
C GLN A 16 62.60 -34.53 1.33
N THR A 17 63.00 -33.82 0.28
CA THR A 17 62.42 -32.53 -0.13
C THR A 17 61.17 -32.81 -0.95
N MET A 18 60.02 -32.33 -0.48
CA MET A 18 58.75 -32.44 -1.19
C MET A 18 58.29 -31.06 -1.63
N THR A 19 57.93 -30.93 -2.91
CA THR A 19 57.41 -29.67 -3.48
C THR A 19 55.89 -29.65 -3.32
N LEU A 20 55.37 -28.71 -2.54
CA LEU A 20 53.93 -28.49 -2.38
C LEU A 20 53.48 -27.42 -3.37
N GLN A 21 52.59 -27.79 -4.28
CA GLN A 21 51.92 -26.88 -5.22
C GLN A 21 50.56 -26.47 -4.68
N PHE A 22 50.36 -25.19 -4.40
CA PHE A 22 49.05 -24.64 -4.05
C PHE A 22 48.34 -24.15 -5.30
N LEU A 23 47.25 -24.83 -5.68
CA LEU A 23 46.36 -24.42 -6.78
C LEU A 23 45.18 -23.63 -6.20
N ALA A 24 45.24 -22.30 -6.25
CA ALA A 24 44.10 -21.46 -5.93
C ALA A 24 43.31 -21.13 -7.22
N SER A 25 42.16 -21.78 -7.41
CA SER A 25 41.25 -21.48 -8.52
C SER A 25 40.40 -20.24 -8.18
N MET A 26 40.72 -19.10 -8.82
CA MET A 26 39.89 -17.89 -8.81
C MET A 26 38.53 -18.07 -9.53
N ASP A 27 38.31 -19.22 -10.18
CA ASP A 27 37.08 -19.51 -10.93
C ASP A 27 35.83 -19.58 -10.02
N LEU A 28 35.93 -20.06 -8.78
CA LEU A 28 34.76 -20.12 -7.89
C LEU A 28 34.17 -18.75 -7.54
N GLN A 29 34.99 -17.69 -7.47
CA GLN A 29 34.48 -16.34 -7.18
C GLN A 29 33.82 -15.70 -8.39
N LYS A 30 34.42 -15.84 -9.57
CA LYS A 30 33.84 -15.31 -10.81
C LYS A 30 32.55 -16.03 -11.20
N GLU A 31 32.49 -17.33 -10.97
CA GLU A 31 31.30 -18.13 -11.26
C GLU A 31 30.16 -17.82 -10.29
N ALA A 32 30.47 -17.55 -9.01
CA ALA A 32 29.48 -17.07 -8.04
C ALA A 32 28.95 -15.66 -8.35
N GLU A 33 29.81 -14.75 -8.85
CA GLU A 33 29.40 -13.42 -9.32
C GLU A 33 28.48 -13.51 -10.54
N ASP A 34 28.84 -14.32 -11.54
CA ASP A 34 28.09 -14.42 -12.79
C ASP A 34 26.69 -15.03 -12.56
N ILE A 35 26.61 -16.04 -11.70
CA ILE A 35 25.34 -16.64 -11.27
C ILE A 35 24.48 -15.59 -10.55
N SER A 36 25.04 -14.84 -9.60
CA SER A 36 24.31 -13.81 -8.84
C SER A 36 23.81 -12.67 -9.74
N LEU A 37 24.63 -12.24 -10.70
CA LEU A 37 24.29 -11.20 -11.67
C LEU A 37 23.19 -11.64 -12.63
N GLN A 38 23.14 -12.93 -12.99
CA GLN A 38 22.06 -13.48 -13.82
C GLN A 38 20.71 -13.55 -13.09
N PHE A 39 20.69 -13.75 -11.77
CA PHE A 39 19.45 -13.78 -10.97
C PHE A 39 18.86 -12.39 -10.68
N LEU A 40 19.70 -11.36 -10.67
CA LEU A 40 19.31 -9.98 -10.38
C LEU A 40 18.20 -9.43 -11.29
N PRO A 41 18.25 -9.55 -12.64
CA PRO A 41 17.17 -9.04 -13.50
C PRO A 41 15.83 -9.76 -13.28
N TYR A 42 15.85 -11.07 -13.00
CA TYR A 42 14.62 -11.83 -12.75
C TYR A 42 13.95 -11.44 -11.44
N THR A 43 14.74 -11.30 -10.36
CA THR A 43 14.22 -10.87 -9.06
C THR A 43 13.70 -9.43 -9.12
N LEU A 44 14.42 -8.53 -9.80
CA LEU A 44 13.99 -7.15 -10.00
C LEU A 44 12.69 -7.07 -10.81
N LEU A 45 12.57 -7.83 -11.89
CA LEU A 45 11.34 -7.88 -12.69
C LEU A 45 10.17 -8.44 -11.88
N ALA A 46 10.38 -9.52 -11.12
CA ALA A 46 9.35 -10.09 -10.26
C ALA A 46 8.89 -9.10 -9.18
N SER A 47 9.83 -8.43 -8.50
CA SER A 47 9.51 -7.39 -7.52
C SER A 47 8.77 -6.21 -8.13
N PHE A 48 9.14 -5.78 -9.35
CA PHE A 48 8.46 -4.71 -10.06
C PHE A 48 7.00 -5.08 -10.38
N ILE A 49 6.76 -6.29 -10.89
CA ILE A 49 5.41 -6.78 -11.18
C ILE A 49 4.57 -6.85 -9.90
N ILE A 50 5.12 -7.40 -8.82
CA ILE A 50 4.41 -7.49 -7.53
C ILE A 50 4.09 -6.08 -6.99
N SER A 51 5.03 -5.16 -7.08
CA SER A 51 4.82 -3.76 -6.66
C SER A 51 3.68 -3.12 -7.45
N LEU A 52 3.64 -3.33 -8.77
CA LEU A 52 2.58 -2.79 -9.62
C LEU A 52 1.21 -3.41 -9.27
N LEU A 53 1.16 -4.71 -8.99
CA LEU A 53 -0.07 -5.38 -8.57
C LEU A 53 -0.59 -4.83 -7.24
N ILE A 54 0.29 -4.67 -6.24
CA ILE A 54 -0.08 -4.10 -4.93
C ILE A 54 -0.56 -2.66 -5.10
N ALA A 55 0.15 -1.84 -5.87
CA ALA A 55 -0.24 -0.46 -6.15
C ALA A 55 -1.61 -0.37 -6.83
N PHE A 56 -1.87 -1.26 -7.80
CA PHE A 56 -3.16 -1.32 -8.49
C PHE A 56 -4.30 -1.72 -7.54
N ILE A 57 -4.08 -2.73 -6.68
CA ILE A 57 -5.05 -3.13 -5.66
C ILE A 57 -5.34 -1.96 -4.74
N TYR A 58 -4.30 -1.33 -4.17
CA TYR A 58 -4.43 -0.19 -3.26
C TYR A 58 -5.20 0.98 -3.87
N ALA A 59 -4.90 1.32 -5.12
CA ALA A 59 -5.60 2.39 -5.83
C ALA A 59 -7.11 2.11 -5.96
N ARG A 60 -7.48 0.84 -6.19
CA ARG A 60 -8.88 0.46 -6.40
C ARG A 60 -9.65 0.24 -5.10
N THR A 61 -9.03 -0.36 -4.08
CA THR A 61 -9.72 -0.71 -2.83
C THR A 61 -9.74 0.43 -1.82
N ILE A 62 -8.76 1.32 -1.84
CA ILE A 62 -8.63 2.39 -0.84
C ILE A 62 -8.80 3.76 -1.50
N VAL A 63 -7.99 4.09 -2.52
CA VAL A 63 -7.96 5.45 -3.07
C VAL A 63 -9.27 5.82 -3.76
N ALA A 64 -9.82 4.93 -4.59
CA ALA A 64 -11.06 5.19 -5.32
C ALA A 64 -12.28 5.43 -4.38
N PRO A 65 -12.56 4.58 -3.37
CA PRO A 65 -13.63 4.86 -2.41
C PRO A 65 -13.42 6.14 -1.59
N ILE A 66 -12.18 6.47 -1.21
CA ILE A 66 -11.88 7.71 -0.47
C ILE A 66 -12.23 8.95 -1.33
N LEU A 67 -11.92 8.91 -2.63
CA LEU A 67 -12.27 10.00 -3.54
C LEU A 67 -13.79 10.12 -3.75
N GLU A 68 -14.52 9.00 -3.77
CA GLU A 68 -15.98 8.99 -3.77
C GLU A 68 -16.53 9.68 -2.52
N ILE A 69 -16.07 9.27 -1.33
CA ILE A 69 -16.44 9.87 -0.04
C ILE A 69 -16.23 11.39 -0.07
N LYS A 70 -15.04 11.84 -0.49
CA LYS A 70 -14.73 13.27 -0.61
C LYS A 70 -15.70 14.02 -1.53
N ARG A 71 -16.11 13.42 -2.65
CA ARG A 71 -17.01 14.07 -3.61
C ARG A 71 -18.43 14.16 -3.07
N VAL A 72 -18.95 13.08 -2.49
CA VAL A 72 -20.32 13.04 -1.98
C VAL A 72 -20.46 13.91 -0.74
N THR A 73 -19.50 13.85 0.19
CA THR A 73 -19.50 14.71 1.39
C THR A 73 -19.43 16.20 1.05
N ARG A 74 -18.76 16.57 -0.05
CA ARG A 74 -18.82 17.96 -0.55
C ARG A 74 -20.24 18.35 -0.97
N ARG A 75 -20.99 17.47 -1.62
CA ARG A 75 -22.41 17.73 -1.95
C ARG A 75 -23.31 17.73 -0.71
N MET A 76 -22.97 16.96 0.33
CA MET A 76 -23.66 17.02 1.62
C MET A 76 -23.53 18.40 2.28
N MET A 77 -22.40 19.10 2.06
CA MET A 77 -22.26 20.48 2.53
C MET A 77 -23.21 21.47 1.85
N ASP A 78 -23.66 21.15 0.63
CA ASP A 78 -24.68 21.93 -0.09
C ASP A 78 -26.11 21.57 0.37
N LEU A 79 -26.25 20.74 1.42
CA LEU A 79 -27.52 20.28 2.00
C LEU A 79 -28.45 19.57 1.01
N ASP A 80 -27.88 18.95 -0.02
CA ASP A 80 -28.62 18.11 -0.96
C ASP A 80 -29.07 16.81 -0.25
N ALA A 81 -30.37 16.70 0.04
CA ALA A 81 -30.94 15.62 0.85
C ALA A 81 -30.94 14.25 0.14
N GLU A 82 -30.85 14.25 -1.19
CA GLU A 82 -30.90 13.02 -2.01
C GLU A 82 -29.52 12.33 -2.12
N VAL A 83 -28.45 12.97 -1.64
CA VAL A 83 -27.10 12.41 -1.74
C VAL A 83 -26.84 11.39 -0.64
N ARG A 84 -26.25 10.26 -1.04
CA ARG A 84 -25.81 9.22 -0.12
C ARG A 84 -24.59 8.51 -0.67
N LEU A 85 -23.74 8.04 0.23
CA LEU A 85 -22.66 7.12 -0.10
C LEU A 85 -23.23 5.73 -0.31
N ARG A 86 -22.87 5.08 -1.42
CA ARG A 86 -23.27 3.69 -1.66
C ARG A 86 -22.34 2.76 -0.88
N VAL A 87 -22.91 2.01 0.05
CA VAL A 87 -22.19 0.97 0.81
C VAL A 87 -22.13 -0.29 -0.06
N ASP A 88 -20.97 -0.50 -0.68
CA ASP A 88 -20.68 -1.61 -1.59
C ASP A 88 -19.60 -2.57 -1.07
N SER A 89 -19.01 -2.24 0.08
CA SER A 89 -18.02 -3.07 0.78
C SER A 89 -18.50 -3.44 2.19
N LYS A 90 -17.95 -4.52 2.73
CA LYS A 90 -18.19 -5.01 4.11
C LYS A 90 -16.94 -4.88 5.00
N ASP A 91 -16.04 -3.99 4.60
CA ASP A 91 -14.81 -3.66 5.32
C ASP A 91 -14.99 -2.32 6.06
N GLU A 92 -13.90 -1.81 6.62
CA GLU A 92 -13.86 -0.55 7.34
C GLU A 92 -14.27 0.66 6.49
N ILE A 93 -14.11 0.58 5.15
CA ILE A 93 -14.57 1.64 4.24
C ILE A 93 -16.10 1.59 4.10
N GLY A 94 -16.68 0.39 4.01
CA GLY A 94 -18.13 0.20 4.03
C GLY A 94 -18.77 0.77 5.28
N ASP A 95 -18.25 0.40 6.45
CA ASP A 95 -18.73 0.88 7.75
C ASP A 95 -18.58 2.41 7.89
N LEU A 96 -17.49 2.98 7.37
CA LEU A 96 -17.29 4.43 7.36
C LEU A 96 -18.34 5.14 6.49
N LYS A 97 -18.63 4.60 5.29
CA LYS A 97 -19.68 5.15 4.41
C LYS A 97 -21.05 5.14 5.09
N GLU A 98 -21.38 4.06 5.81
CA GLU A 98 -22.64 3.95 6.54
C GLU A 98 -22.73 4.97 7.69
N GLN A 99 -21.67 5.10 8.48
CA GLN A 99 -21.60 6.08 9.57
C GLN A 99 -21.77 7.52 9.06
N ILE A 100 -21.12 7.88 7.95
CA ILE A 100 -21.28 9.22 7.34
C ILE A 100 -22.72 9.44 6.88
N ASN A 101 -23.35 8.45 6.24
CA ASN A 101 -24.75 8.56 5.83
C ASN A 101 -25.68 8.76 7.02
N SER A 102 -25.53 7.97 8.07
CA SER A 102 -26.33 8.09 9.30
C SER A 102 -26.17 9.47 9.94
N LEU A 103 -24.94 9.96 10.04
CA LEU A 103 -24.65 11.30 10.55
C LEU A 103 -25.32 12.40 9.72
N TYR A 104 -25.25 12.29 8.38
CA TYR A 104 -25.85 13.28 7.50
C TYR A 104 -27.39 13.27 7.58
N GLN A 105 -28.00 12.09 7.63
CA GLN A 105 -29.45 11.96 7.83
C GLN A 105 -29.89 12.57 9.16
N HIS A 106 -29.15 12.31 10.24
CA HIS A 106 -29.42 12.93 11.53
C HIS A 106 -29.33 14.47 11.46
N LEU A 107 -28.32 15.00 10.76
CA LEU A 107 -28.19 16.44 10.54
C LEU A 107 -29.41 17.02 9.81
N LEU A 108 -29.87 16.36 8.74
CA LEU A 108 -31.06 16.79 8.00
C LEU A 108 -32.32 16.77 8.86
N THR A 109 -32.52 15.73 9.67
CA THR A 109 -33.63 15.65 10.63
C THR A 109 -33.61 16.82 11.60
N VAL A 110 -32.44 17.13 12.19
CA VAL A 110 -32.32 18.25 13.12
C VAL A 110 -32.63 19.60 12.45
N ILE A 111 -32.23 19.79 11.20
CA ILE A 111 -32.55 21.00 10.43
C ILE A 111 -34.06 21.10 10.18
N ALA A 112 -34.72 20.00 9.79
CA ALA A 112 -36.16 19.96 9.57
C ALA A 112 -36.94 20.28 10.85
N ASP A 113 -36.58 19.67 11.98
CA ASP A 113 -37.20 19.93 13.28
C ASP A 113 -37.07 21.40 13.71
N LEU A 114 -35.93 22.03 13.44
CA LEU A 114 -35.72 23.45 13.72
C LEU A 114 -36.61 24.33 12.84
N HIS A 115 -36.77 23.97 11.57
CA HIS A 115 -37.63 24.70 10.63
C HIS A 115 -39.10 24.64 11.08
N GLU A 116 -39.60 23.44 11.41
CA GLU A 116 -40.97 23.24 11.89
C GLU A 116 -41.26 24.04 13.16
N LYS A 117 -40.34 24.02 14.13
CA LYS A 117 -40.48 24.80 15.37
C LYS A 117 -40.52 26.30 15.10
N ASN A 118 -39.71 26.79 14.18
CA ASN A 118 -39.68 28.21 13.83
C ASN A 118 -41.00 28.65 13.16
N GLU A 119 -41.54 27.83 12.25
CA GLU A 119 -42.85 28.09 11.65
C GLU A 119 -43.98 28.09 12.67
N ALA A 120 -43.99 27.14 13.59
CA ALA A 120 -45.00 27.07 14.66
C ALA A 120 -44.99 28.34 15.54
N ILE A 121 -43.80 28.83 15.91
CA ILE A 121 -43.66 30.07 16.67
C ILE A 121 -44.21 31.28 15.89
N LEU A 122 -43.89 31.41 14.59
CA LEU A 122 -44.39 32.49 13.74
C LEU A 122 -45.91 32.47 13.61
N GLN A 123 -46.54 31.29 13.54
CA GLN A 123 -48.00 31.17 13.50
C GLN A 123 -48.63 31.63 14.82
N LEU A 124 -48.04 31.25 15.96
CA LEU A 124 -48.49 31.67 17.28
C LEU A 124 -48.38 33.19 17.48
N GLU A 125 -47.34 33.84 16.94
CA GLU A 125 -47.22 35.30 16.95
C GLU A 125 -48.30 35.98 16.12
N LYS A 126 -48.60 35.47 14.92
CA LYS A 126 -49.67 36.01 14.05
C LYS A 126 -51.06 35.87 14.65
N MET A 127 -51.31 34.85 15.48
CA MET A 127 -52.59 34.67 16.18
C MET A 127 -52.75 35.59 17.42
N LYS A 128 -51.65 36.21 17.89
CA LYS A 128 -51.67 37.12 19.05
C LYS A 128 -51.87 38.60 18.69
N VAL A 129 -51.83 38.95 17.40
CA VAL A 129 -52.09 40.30 16.87
C VAL A 129 -53.50 40.36 16.30
#